data_AF-A0A7X0PBU4-F1
#
_entry.id   AF-A0A7X0PBU4-F1
#
_cell.length_a   1.000
_cell.length_b   1.000
_cell.length_c   1.000
_cell.angle_alpha   90.00
_cell.angle_beta   90.00
_cell.angle_gamma   90.00
#
_symmetry.space_group_name_H-M   'P 1'
#
loop_
_entity.id
_entity.type
_entity.pdbx_description
1 polymer ?
#
loop_
_entity_poly.entity_id
_entity_poly.type
_entity_poly.pdbx_seq_one_letter_code
_entity_poly.pdbx_strand_id
1 'polypeptide(L)'
;MKRILALLFFLLSVGYTHALGIIDSASLTQYSGWGCDPTLPGQQLAIQAWRDDGKLIGTTIASLPREQAVGTACNSPHSAHGFVMAVQNDPSLLDNKWHEVRLVTAGPNSTVIPLNNSPVMIFFEGPANNALPPANPGDVVARDLDSPVFSDLGHIGVWDGTYVIEMLNGGINGNYVNLNSWEDFKLRQKTWDSIRVNYSNSHTIRSCWDRVCDFLPSNGHISLTARQAVAARAFQVFLIGADYTRTALVVVAEPEMTEKPTSYRRPSVRGMYRCDTFVIDAFKTTTLLNNNVYHPIRSEANPPSGWSSKISAFSNSAAIPNPRALYDLIRNL
;
A
#
# COMPACT_ATOMS: atom_id res chain seq x y z
N MET A 1 21.56 -1.27 83.30
CA MET A 1 21.01 -0.14 82.51
C MET A 1 21.25 -0.44 81.03
N LYS A 2 20.24 -0.97 80.32
CA LYS A 2 20.33 -1.29 78.88
C LYS A 2 19.58 -0.21 78.09
N ARG A 3 20.28 0.45 77.16
CA ARG A 3 19.77 1.52 76.30
C ARG A 3 18.90 0.93 75.20
N ILE A 4 17.71 1.52 75.01
CA ILE A 4 16.80 1.26 73.90
C ILE A 4 17.23 2.17 72.74
N LEU A 5 17.48 1.58 71.56
CA LEU A 5 17.70 2.31 70.31
C LEU A 5 16.49 2.03 69.41
N ALA A 6 15.68 3.06 69.17
CA ALA A 6 14.55 3.01 68.25
C ALA A 6 15.03 3.36 66.84
N LEU A 7 14.82 2.45 65.88
CA LEU A 7 14.99 2.71 64.45
C LEU A 7 13.67 3.24 63.88
N LEU A 8 13.66 4.48 63.39
CA LEU A 8 12.59 5.01 62.54
C LEU A 8 12.75 4.44 61.13
N PHE A 9 11.74 3.72 60.66
CA PHE A 9 11.60 3.32 59.26
C PHE A 9 10.90 4.45 58.50
N PHE A 10 11.64 5.13 57.61
CA PHE A 10 11.09 6.09 56.66
C PHE A 10 10.55 5.29 55.45
N LEU A 11 9.22 5.15 55.37
CA LEU A 11 8.54 4.60 54.20
C LEU A 11 8.41 5.72 53.14
N LEU A 12 9.32 5.72 52.17
CA LEU A 12 9.16 6.46 50.92
C LEU A 12 8.15 5.69 50.04
N SER A 13 6.88 6.11 50.03
CA SER A 13 5.91 5.63 49.04
C SER A 13 6.22 6.29 47.69
N VAL A 14 6.87 5.54 46.81
CA VAL A 14 6.96 5.85 45.38
C VAL A 14 5.54 5.79 44.83
N GLY A 15 4.98 6.95 44.47
CA GLY A 15 3.67 7.03 43.81
C GLY A 15 3.77 6.41 42.42
N TYR A 16 3.25 5.20 42.26
CA TYR A 16 3.07 4.58 40.95
C TYR A 16 1.99 5.35 40.19
N THR A 17 2.21 5.59 38.90
CA THR A 17 1.26 6.23 38.00
C THR A 17 0.00 5.37 37.88
N HIS A 18 -1.10 5.80 38.48
CA HIS A 18 -2.35 5.06 38.47
C HIS A 18 -3.23 5.56 37.32
N ALA A 19 -3.16 4.93 36.15
CA ALA A 19 -4.38 4.78 35.36
C ALA A 19 -4.77 3.30 35.44
N LEU A 20 -6.06 3.06 35.49
CA LEU A 20 -6.65 1.74 35.65
C LEU A 20 -7.48 1.43 34.42
N GLY A 21 -7.51 0.17 34.05
CA GLY A 21 -8.38 -0.29 32.98
C GLY A 21 -8.08 -1.73 32.61
N ILE A 22 -9.02 -2.38 31.94
CA ILE A 22 -8.95 -3.77 31.53
C ILE A 22 -9.43 -3.86 30.09
N ILE A 23 -8.78 -4.74 29.33
CA ILE A 23 -9.26 -5.18 28.01
C ILE A 23 -10.25 -6.33 28.25
N ASP A 24 -11.50 -6.15 27.86
CA ASP A 24 -12.54 -7.19 27.96
C ASP A 24 -12.48 -8.13 26.74
N SER A 25 -12.24 -7.57 25.55
CA SER A 25 -12.12 -8.34 24.32
C SER A 25 -11.15 -7.67 23.34
N ALA A 26 -10.40 -8.49 22.61
CA ALA A 26 -9.52 -8.02 21.55
C ALA A 26 -9.60 -8.96 20.33
N SER A 27 -9.78 -8.37 19.15
CA SER A 27 -9.84 -9.06 17.87
C SER A 27 -9.34 -8.13 16.76
N LEU A 28 -9.18 -8.67 15.55
CA LEU A 28 -8.77 -7.87 14.38
C LEU A 28 -9.77 -6.77 14.02
N THR A 29 -11.06 -6.95 14.33
CA THR A 29 -12.12 -6.02 13.94
C THR A 29 -12.57 -5.09 15.07
N GLN A 30 -12.26 -5.44 16.32
CA GLN A 30 -12.80 -4.75 17.48
C GLN A 30 -11.97 -4.96 18.74
N TYR A 31 -11.82 -3.89 19.51
CA TYR A 31 -11.37 -3.91 20.90
C TYR A 31 -12.46 -3.37 21.82
N SER A 32 -12.58 -3.92 23.02
CA SER A 32 -13.49 -3.38 24.05
C SER A 32 -12.89 -3.52 25.44
N GLY A 33 -13.36 -2.69 26.36
CA GLY A 33 -12.87 -2.67 27.73
C GLY A 33 -13.30 -1.41 28.46
N TRP A 34 -12.51 -1.02 29.46
CA TRP A 34 -12.64 0.26 30.15
C TRP A 34 -11.27 0.80 30.54
N GLY A 35 -11.18 2.11 30.73
CA GLY A 35 -9.94 2.76 31.14
C GLY A 35 -10.17 4.17 31.66
N CYS A 36 -9.43 4.56 32.69
CA CYS A 36 -9.54 5.86 33.34
C CYS A 36 -8.26 6.20 34.11
N ASP A 37 -8.14 7.46 34.53
CA ASP A 37 -7.11 7.94 35.45
C ASP A 37 -7.80 8.40 36.75
N PRO A 38 -7.66 7.68 37.88
CA PRO A 38 -8.25 8.06 39.16
C PRO A 38 -7.78 9.41 39.71
N THR A 39 -6.69 9.98 39.20
CA THR A 39 -6.24 11.34 39.54
C THR A 39 -7.03 12.42 38.79
N LEU A 40 -7.75 12.03 37.74
CA LEU A 40 -8.63 12.87 36.91
C LEU A 40 -10.08 12.35 36.99
N PRO A 41 -10.69 12.37 38.18
CA PRO A 41 -11.99 11.74 38.42
C PRO A 41 -13.10 12.32 37.54
N GLY A 42 -13.84 11.43 36.86
CA GLY A 42 -14.91 11.84 35.94
C GLY A 42 -14.47 12.20 34.53
N GLN A 43 -13.16 12.30 34.27
CA GLN A 43 -12.68 12.58 32.92
C GLN A 43 -12.75 11.33 32.03
N GLN A 44 -13.33 11.50 30.84
CA GLN A 44 -13.33 10.47 29.79
C GLN A 44 -12.02 10.60 29.00
N LEU A 45 -11.24 9.52 28.92
CA LEU A 45 -9.92 9.51 28.29
C LEU A 45 -9.96 8.87 26.91
N ALA A 46 -8.99 9.24 26.06
CA ALA A 46 -8.77 8.54 24.82
C ALA A 46 -8.11 7.18 25.08
N ILE A 47 -8.53 6.17 24.34
CA ILE A 47 -7.90 4.85 24.28
C ILE A 47 -7.24 4.71 22.91
N GLN A 48 -5.96 4.34 22.90
CA GLN A 48 -5.22 4.07 21.66
C GLN A 48 -4.78 2.62 21.63
N ALA A 49 -4.84 1.99 20.45
CA ALA A 49 -4.30 0.66 20.19
C ALA A 49 -3.09 0.77 19.26
N TRP A 50 -1.94 0.32 19.74
CA TRP A 50 -0.67 0.38 19.02
C TRP A 50 -0.12 -1.01 18.75
N ARG A 51 0.28 -1.26 17.52
CA ARG A 51 1.00 -2.48 17.16
C ARG A 51 2.49 -2.34 17.53
N ASP A 52 3.15 -3.45 17.83
CA ASP A 52 4.56 -3.51 18.22
C ASP A 52 5.55 -2.87 17.23
N ASP A 53 5.20 -2.79 15.96
CA ASP A 53 5.95 -2.11 14.90
C ASP A 53 5.67 -0.59 14.81
N GLY A 54 4.94 -0.02 15.78
CA GLY A 54 4.69 1.41 15.89
C GLY A 54 3.51 1.92 15.08
N LYS A 55 2.71 1.04 14.45
CA LYS A 55 1.51 1.45 13.73
C LYS A 55 0.34 1.68 14.68
N LEU A 56 -0.32 2.84 14.53
CA LEU A 56 -1.58 3.14 15.23
C LEU A 56 -2.72 2.39 14.55
N ILE A 57 -3.38 1.50 15.28
CA ILE A 57 -4.52 0.71 14.78
C ILE A 57 -5.82 1.53 14.88
N GLY A 58 -5.98 2.29 15.96
CA GLY A 58 -7.17 3.09 16.18
C GLY A 58 -7.15 3.89 17.47
N THR A 59 -8.07 4.83 17.56
CA THR A 59 -8.31 5.65 18.76
C THR A 59 -9.82 5.75 19.01
N THR A 60 -10.24 5.68 20.26
CA THR A 60 -11.63 5.92 20.69
C THR A 60 -11.65 6.66 22.03
N ILE A 61 -12.83 7.08 22.49
CA ILE A 61 -12.99 7.71 23.81
C ILE A 61 -13.68 6.70 24.74
N ALA A 62 -13.15 6.55 25.96
CA ALA A 62 -13.74 5.75 27.02
C ALA A 62 -14.89 6.51 27.69
N SER A 63 -16.07 6.51 27.07
CA SER A 63 -17.25 7.26 27.51
C SER A 63 -18.51 6.41 27.70
N LEU A 64 -18.43 5.10 27.47
CA LEU A 64 -19.58 4.20 27.56
C LEU A 64 -19.87 3.83 29.03
N PRO A 65 -21.15 3.73 29.45
CA PRO A 65 -21.50 3.27 30.79
C PRO A 65 -21.00 1.86 31.11
N ARG A 66 -20.53 1.67 32.35
CA ARG A 66 -20.14 0.38 32.94
C ARG A 66 -20.87 0.12 34.26
N GLU A 67 -20.59 -1.03 34.86
CA GLU A 67 -20.97 -1.33 36.24
C GLU A 67 -20.39 -0.31 37.23
N GLN A 68 -21.09 -0.09 38.35
CA GLN A 68 -20.68 0.91 39.34
C GLN A 68 -19.27 0.68 39.89
N ALA A 69 -18.81 -0.57 39.94
CA ALA A 69 -17.47 -0.92 40.37
C ALA A 69 -16.37 -0.25 39.54
N VAL A 70 -16.59 -0.03 38.24
CA VAL A 70 -15.67 0.73 37.38
C VAL A 70 -15.65 2.20 37.78
N GLY A 71 -16.82 2.80 38.04
CA GLY A 71 -16.90 4.17 38.57
C GLY A 71 -16.14 4.33 39.89
N THR A 72 -16.28 3.37 40.80
CA THR A 72 -15.52 3.33 42.07
C THR A 72 -14.01 3.19 41.84
N ALA A 73 -13.57 2.28 40.96
CA ALA A 73 -12.16 2.11 40.62
C ALA A 73 -11.55 3.39 40.03
N CYS A 74 -12.32 4.12 39.24
CA CYS A 74 -11.92 5.39 38.61
C CYS A 74 -12.07 6.61 39.52
N ASN A 75 -12.44 6.44 40.80
CA ASN A 75 -12.74 7.54 41.72
C ASN A 75 -13.77 8.54 41.14
N SER A 76 -14.71 8.05 40.33
CA SER A 76 -15.56 8.88 39.47
C SER A 76 -17.02 8.94 39.97
N PRO A 77 -17.72 10.08 39.79
CA PRO A 77 -19.14 10.18 40.13
C PRO A 77 -20.06 9.37 39.20
N HIS A 78 -19.53 8.80 38.12
CA HIS A 78 -20.28 8.01 37.15
C HIS A 78 -19.45 6.83 36.63
N SER A 79 -20.11 5.85 36.01
CA SER A 79 -19.46 4.66 35.45
C SER A 79 -19.10 4.76 33.96
N ALA A 80 -19.24 5.94 33.36
CA ALA A 80 -19.00 6.17 31.93
C ALA A 80 -17.50 6.20 31.55
N HIS A 81 -16.84 5.04 31.63
CA HIS A 81 -15.40 4.81 31.37
C HIS A 81 -15.14 3.59 30.47
N GLY A 82 -16.19 3.00 29.91
CA GLY A 82 -16.11 1.89 28.97
C GLY A 82 -15.79 2.38 27.55
N PHE A 83 -15.22 1.50 26.73
CA PHE A 83 -14.99 1.78 25.32
C PHE A 83 -15.31 0.57 24.44
N VAL A 84 -15.67 0.90 23.20
CA VAL A 84 -15.66 -0.02 22.07
C VAL A 84 -14.93 0.70 20.94
N MET A 85 -13.88 0.08 20.43
CA MET A 85 -13.10 0.57 19.29
C MET A 85 -13.33 -0.39 18.13
N ALA A 86 -14.09 0.06 17.12
CA ALA A 86 -14.11 -0.63 15.84
C ALA A 86 -12.78 -0.34 15.12
N VAL A 87 -12.13 -1.38 14.62
CA VAL A 87 -10.91 -1.25 13.82
C VAL A 87 -11.33 -1.04 12.38
N GLN A 88 -10.84 0.03 11.75
CA GLN A 88 -11.02 0.18 10.31
C GLN A 88 -10.16 -0.89 9.62
N ASN A 89 -10.71 -1.52 8.57
CA ASN A 89 -9.94 -2.41 7.70
C ASN A 89 -8.88 -1.58 6.98
N ASP A 90 -7.74 -1.35 7.63
CA ASP A 90 -6.57 -0.75 7.02
C ASP A 90 -5.71 -1.90 6.48
N PRO A 91 -5.64 -2.07 5.14
CA PRO A 91 -4.87 -3.16 4.56
C PRO A 91 -3.36 -3.06 4.86
N SER A 92 -2.86 -1.89 5.28
CA SER A 92 -1.47 -1.71 5.68
C SER A 92 -1.12 -2.37 7.03
N LEU A 93 -2.14 -2.75 7.80
CA LEU A 93 -1.99 -3.51 9.04
C LEU A 93 -2.03 -5.03 8.81
N LEU A 94 -2.35 -5.52 7.62
CA LEU A 94 -2.46 -6.96 7.37
C LEU A 94 -1.12 -7.51 6.86
N ASP A 95 -0.55 -8.49 7.54
CA ASP A 95 0.76 -9.08 7.20
C ASP A 95 0.87 -10.60 7.44
N ASN A 96 -0.25 -11.25 7.78
CA ASN A 96 -0.29 -12.68 8.11
C ASN A 96 0.69 -13.07 9.21
N LYS A 97 0.93 -12.18 10.18
CA LYS A 97 1.76 -12.43 11.35
C LYS A 97 0.99 -12.16 12.64
N TRP A 98 1.50 -12.78 13.70
CA TRP A 98 1.11 -12.47 15.07
C TRP A 98 1.86 -11.23 15.52
N HIS A 99 1.13 -10.26 16.08
CA HIS A 99 1.68 -9.02 16.61
C HIS A 99 1.20 -8.78 18.04
N GLU A 100 2.07 -8.18 18.85
CA GLU A 100 1.65 -7.60 20.12
C GLU A 100 0.91 -6.29 19.87
N VAL A 101 -0.29 -6.16 20.43
CA VAL A 101 -1.08 -4.93 20.40
C VAL A 101 -1.17 -4.37 21.82
N ARG A 102 -0.61 -3.19 22.01
CA ARG A 102 -0.65 -2.42 23.26
C ARG A 102 -1.83 -1.47 23.26
N LEU A 103 -2.81 -1.70 24.13
CA LEU A 103 -3.86 -0.73 24.44
C LEU A 103 -3.44 0.14 25.62
N VAL A 104 -3.62 1.45 25.46
CA VAL A 104 -3.20 2.48 26.42
C VAL A 104 -4.30 3.54 26.59
N THR A 105 -4.39 4.10 27.79
CA THR A 105 -5.06 5.39 28.01
C THR A 105 -4.10 6.51 27.61
N ALA A 106 -4.61 7.50 26.89
CA ALA A 106 -3.91 8.74 26.56
C ALA A 106 -4.57 9.90 27.31
N GLY A 107 -3.93 10.31 28.41
CA GLY A 107 -4.39 11.38 29.29
C GLY A 107 -3.87 12.78 28.89
N PRO A 108 -4.29 13.82 29.61
CA PRO A 108 -3.71 15.16 29.50
C PRO A 108 -2.17 15.11 29.63
N ASN A 109 -1.47 16.00 28.93
CA ASN A 109 0.01 16.09 28.92
C ASN A 109 0.74 14.89 28.29
N SER A 110 0.10 14.15 27.38
CA SER A 110 0.69 12.99 26.69
C SER A 110 1.07 11.85 27.62
N THR A 111 0.42 11.75 28.78
CA THR A 111 0.56 10.60 29.67
C THR A 111 -0.05 9.38 29.01
N VAL A 112 0.78 8.37 28.76
CA VAL A 112 0.38 7.10 28.13
C VAL A 112 0.52 5.99 29.16
N ILE A 113 -0.60 5.37 29.53
CA ILE A 113 -0.61 4.30 30.55
C ILE A 113 -1.27 3.05 29.99
N PRO A 114 -0.58 1.89 29.98
CA PRO A 114 -1.14 0.62 29.50
C PRO A 114 -2.37 0.17 30.28
N LEU A 115 -3.35 -0.40 29.59
CA LEU A 115 -4.44 -1.14 30.23
C LEU A 115 -3.92 -2.45 30.81
N ASN A 116 -4.59 -3.00 31.83
CA ASN A 116 -4.30 -4.33 32.33
C ASN A 116 -4.58 -5.38 31.25
N ASN A 117 -3.80 -6.47 31.28
CA ASN A 117 -3.78 -7.53 30.27
C ASN A 117 -3.37 -7.06 28.86
N SER A 118 -2.72 -5.89 28.77
CA SER A 118 -1.99 -5.39 27.61
C SER A 118 -0.49 -5.75 27.76
N PRO A 119 0.23 -6.15 26.69
CA PRO A 119 -0.26 -6.32 25.32
C PRO A 119 -1.12 -7.58 25.13
N VAL A 120 -1.91 -7.60 24.06
CA VAL A 120 -2.65 -8.77 23.56
C VAL A 120 -2.06 -9.23 22.23
N MET A 121 -2.03 -10.54 21.99
CA MET A 121 -1.57 -11.12 20.73
C MET A 121 -2.72 -11.19 19.72
N ILE A 122 -2.55 -10.54 18.57
CA ILE A 122 -3.53 -10.53 17.47
C ILE A 122 -2.85 -11.02 16.19
N PHE A 123 -3.51 -11.94 15.48
CA PHE A 123 -3.08 -12.34 14.14
C PHE A 123 -3.70 -11.40 13.11
N PHE A 124 -2.86 -10.69 12.37
CA PHE A 124 -3.29 -9.74 11.35
C PHE A 124 -3.45 -10.45 10.00
N GLU A 125 -4.52 -11.26 9.92
CA GLU A 125 -4.85 -12.07 8.75
C GLU A 125 -5.25 -11.20 7.55
N GLY A 126 -4.49 -11.34 6.46
CA GLY A 126 -4.87 -10.85 5.14
C GLY A 126 -5.77 -11.84 4.40
N PRO A 127 -6.31 -11.48 3.24
CA PRO A 127 -7.14 -12.37 2.44
C PRO A 127 -6.39 -13.65 2.06
N ALA A 128 -7.09 -14.79 2.04
CA ALA A 128 -6.53 -16.06 1.61
C ALA A 128 -6.11 -15.99 0.13
N ASN A 129 -4.81 -16.12 -0.12
CA ASN A 129 -4.19 -15.86 -1.42
C ASN A 129 -3.36 -17.06 -1.90
N ASN A 130 -3.99 -17.96 -2.64
CA ASN A 130 -3.33 -19.08 -3.32
C ASN A 130 -2.95 -18.78 -4.77
N ALA A 131 -3.04 -17.51 -5.17
CA ALA A 131 -2.77 -17.08 -6.53
C ALA A 131 -1.34 -17.41 -6.97
N LEU A 132 -1.20 -17.81 -8.23
CA LEU A 132 0.09 -18.03 -8.85
C LEU A 132 0.94 -16.74 -8.76
N PRO A 133 2.14 -16.77 -8.14
CA PRO A 133 2.99 -15.59 -8.06
C PRO A 133 3.58 -15.21 -9.42
N PRO A 134 3.93 -13.92 -9.61
CA PRO A 134 4.67 -13.51 -10.80
C PRO A 134 6.05 -14.17 -10.77
N ALA A 135 6.56 -14.54 -11.93
CA ALA A 135 7.80 -15.29 -12.05
C ALA A 135 8.88 -14.53 -12.83
N ASN A 136 8.47 -13.74 -13.82
CA ASN A 136 9.41 -13.05 -14.69
C ASN A 136 8.99 -11.58 -14.85
N PRO A 137 9.94 -10.66 -15.10
CA PRO A 137 9.61 -9.26 -15.42
C PRO A 137 8.50 -9.17 -16.48
N GLY A 138 7.69 -8.12 -16.47
CA GLY A 138 6.61 -7.92 -17.44
C GLY A 138 5.40 -8.87 -17.27
N ASP A 139 5.41 -9.75 -16.26
CA ASP A 139 4.20 -10.44 -15.82
C ASP A 139 3.19 -9.42 -15.26
N VAL A 140 1.91 -9.67 -15.48
CA VAL A 140 0.83 -8.83 -14.93
C VAL A 140 0.28 -9.46 -13.67
N VAL A 141 0.26 -8.69 -12.60
CA VAL A 141 -0.36 -9.10 -11.32
C VAL A 141 -1.71 -8.43 -11.17
N ALA A 142 -2.62 -9.10 -10.45
CA ALA A 142 -3.96 -8.59 -10.25
C ALA A 142 -4.55 -9.00 -8.91
N ARG A 143 -5.49 -8.19 -8.43
CA ARG A 143 -6.27 -8.43 -7.22
C ARG A 143 -7.63 -7.74 -7.31
N ASP A 144 -8.53 -8.11 -6.43
CA ASP A 144 -9.80 -7.41 -6.25
C ASP A 144 -9.56 -5.93 -5.88
N LEU A 145 -10.48 -5.06 -6.27
CA LEU A 145 -10.47 -3.67 -5.85
C LEU A 145 -10.90 -3.58 -4.38
N ASP A 146 -10.31 -2.63 -3.64
CA ASP A 146 -10.74 -2.29 -2.28
C ASP A 146 -12.08 -1.53 -2.30
N SER A 147 -13.15 -2.25 -2.63
CA SER A 147 -14.50 -1.73 -2.70
C SER A 147 -15.51 -2.85 -2.46
N PRO A 148 -16.43 -2.71 -1.49
CA PRO A 148 -17.44 -3.73 -1.22
C PRO A 148 -18.49 -3.87 -2.36
N VAL A 149 -18.58 -2.90 -3.26
CA VAL A 149 -19.58 -2.87 -4.36
C VAL A 149 -18.95 -3.17 -5.72
N PHE A 150 -17.66 -2.91 -5.88
CA PHE A 150 -16.95 -2.99 -7.16
C PHE A 150 -15.66 -3.80 -7.08
N SER A 151 -15.57 -4.75 -6.14
CA SER A 151 -14.36 -5.54 -5.89
C SER A 151 -13.88 -6.29 -7.13
N ASP A 152 -14.81 -6.80 -7.94
CA ASP A 152 -14.54 -7.58 -9.14
C ASP A 152 -14.01 -6.75 -10.33
N LEU A 153 -14.15 -5.41 -10.31
CA LEU A 153 -13.52 -4.53 -11.31
C LEU A 153 -11.99 -4.64 -11.27
N GLY A 154 -11.46 -4.96 -10.08
CA GLY A 154 -10.08 -5.30 -9.84
C GLY A 154 -9.06 -4.17 -9.93
N HIS A 155 -7.82 -4.56 -9.69
CA HIS A 155 -6.64 -3.73 -9.71
C HIS A 155 -5.49 -4.52 -10.32
N ILE A 156 -4.71 -3.90 -11.21
CA ILE A 156 -3.61 -4.57 -11.91
C ILE A 156 -2.32 -3.74 -11.89
N GLY A 157 -1.19 -4.44 -11.97
CA GLY A 157 0.15 -3.85 -12.01
C GLY A 157 1.12 -4.71 -12.81
N VAL A 158 2.35 -4.22 -12.96
CA VAL A 158 3.43 -4.90 -13.69
C VAL A 158 4.49 -5.38 -12.70
N TRP A 159 4.90 -6.64 -12.79
CA TRP A 159 6.03 -7.15 -12.03
C TRP A 159 7.35 -6.81 -12.74
N ASP A 160 8.32 -6.24 -12.03
CA ASP A 160 9.63 -5.90 -12.60
C ASP A 160 10.73 -6.96 -12.36
N GLY A 161 10.41 -8.00 -11.57
CA GLY A 161 11.38 -8.98 -11.08
C GLY A 161 11.62 -8.91 -9.58
N THR A 162 11.30 -7.78 -8.94
CA THR A 162 11.53 -7.50 -7.52
C THR A 162 10.31 -6.83 -6.86
N TYR A 163 9.67 -5.91 -7.55
CA TYR A 163 8.53 -5.13 -7.08
C TYR A 163 7.36 -5.22 -8.06
N VAL A 164 6.16 -5.07 -7.52
CA VAL A 164 4.97 -4.72 -8.29
C VAL A 164 4.97 -3.21 -8.49
N ILE A 165 5.01 -2.79 -9.75
CA ILE A 165 4.81 -1.40 -10.17
C ILE A 165 3.34 -1.19 -10.46
N GLU A 166 2.66 -0.36 -9.67
CA GLU A 166 1.22 -0.15 -9.76
C GLU A 166 0.78 1.30 -9.51
N MET A 167 -0.37 1.67 -10.07
CA MET A 167 -0.98 2.99 -9.90
C MET A 167 -1.97 2.99 -8.73
N LEU A 168 -1.69 3.66 -7.62
CA LEU A 168 -2.56 3.68 -6.45
C LEU A 168 -3.18 5.05 -6.21
N ASN A 169 -4.44 5.11 -5.80
CA ASN A 169 -5.10 6.34 -5.36
C ASN A 169 -4.65 6.71 -3.93
N GLY A 170 -3.47 7.31 -3.81
CA GLY A 170 -2.84 7.65 -2.53
C GLY A 170 -1.31 7.80 -2.66
N GLY A 171 -0.87 8.48 -3.72
CA GLY A 171 0.53 8.53 -4.11
C GLY A 171 1.49 9.01 -3.02
N ILE A 172 2.72 8.51 -3.05
CA ILE A 172 3.79 8.90 -2.12
C ILE A 172 4.52 10.11 -2.70
N ASN A 173 4.67 11.18 -1.91
CA ASN A 173 5.34 12.43 -2.34
C ASN A 173 4.77 13.00 -3.65
N GLY A 174 3.46 12.85 -3.83
CA GLY A 174 2.77 13.27 -5.04
C GLY A 174 2.95 12.36 -6.25
N ASN A 175 3.67 11.22 -6.19
CA ASN A 175 3.74 10.23 -7.27
C ASN A 175 2.76 9.07 -7.02
N TYR A 176 1.84 8.84 -7.96
CA TYR A 176 0.81 7.80 -7.83
C TYR A 176 1.25 6.44 -8.39
N VAL A 177 2.42 6.37 -9.02
CA VAL A 177 3.09 5.10 -9.35
C VAL A 177 3.88 4.65 -8.12
N ASN A 178 3.63 3.43 -7.65
CA ASN A 178 4.25 2.88 -6.45
C ASN A 178 5.00 1.59 -6.76
N LEU A 179 6.05 1.33 -5.98
CA LEU A 179 6.76 0.05 -5.94
C LEU A 179 6.36 -0.66 -4.66
N ASN A 180 5.68 -1.80 -4.78
CA ASN A 180 5.26 -2.60 -3.64
C ASN A 180 5.90 -3.99 -3.71
N SER A 181 6.21 -4.58 -2.55
CA SER A 181 6.59 -5.99 -2.54
C SER A 181 5.42 -6.87 -3.01
N TRP A 182 5.71 -8.09 -3.48
CA TRP A 182 4.66 -9.04 -3.82
C TRP A 182 3.80 -9.37 -2.59
N GLU A 183 4.42 -9.46 -1.43
CA GLU A 183 3.77 -9.66 -0.12
C GLU A 183 2.76 -8.56 0.16
N ASP A 184 3.20 -7.30 0.14
CA ASP A 184 2.30 -6.14 0.36
C ASP A 184 1.20 -6.08 -0.70
N PHE A 185 1.52 -6.43 -1.95
CA PHE A 185 0.53 -6.45 -3.01
C PHE A 185 -0.59 -7.48 -2.72
N LYS A 186 -0.21 -8.68 -2.28
CA LYS A 186 -1.14 -9.76 -1.95
C LYS A 186 -2.00 -9.44 -0.74
N LEU A 187 -1.41 -8.87 0.30
CA LEU A 187 -2.08 -8.68 1.59
C LEU A 187 -3.26 -7.70 1.52
N ARG A 188 -3.32 -6.86 0.48
CA ARG A 188 -4.34 -5.81 0.42
C ARG A 188 -5.74 -6.31 0.10
N GLN A 189 -5.85 -7.22 -0.86
CA GLN A 189 -7.13 -7.75 -1.37
C GLN A 189 -6.89 -9.15 -1.94
N LYS A 190 -7.97 -9.92 -2.14
CA LYS A 190 -7.89 -11.24 -2.76
C LYS A 190 -7.18 -11.15 -4.11
N THR A 191 -6.08 -11.88 -4.27
CA THR A 191 -5.29 -11.89 -5.50
C THR A 191 -5.83 -12.85 -6.54
N TRP A 192 -5.59 -12.50 -7.80
CA TRP A 192 -5.80 -13.39 -8.95
C TRP A 192 -4.46 -13.95 -9.40
N ASP A 193 -4.49 -15.05 -10.17
CA ASP A 193 -3.28 -15.63 -10.74
C ASP A 193 -2.50 -14.59 -11.56
N SER A 194 -1.19 -14.53 -11.37
CA SER A 194 -0.35 -13.66 -12.21
C SER A 194 -0.37 -14.16 -13.65
N ILE A 195 -0.53 -13.23 -14.60
CA ILE A 195 -0.46 -13.56 -16.02
C ILE A 195 0.99 -13.56 -16.46
N ARG A 196 1.43 -14.74 -16.89
CA ARG A 196 2.75 -14.97 -17.49
C ARG A 196 2.62 -14.92 -19.01
N VAL A 197 2.67 -13.72 -19.56
CA VAL A 197 2.51 -13.53 -21.02
C VAL A 197 3.58 -14.30 -21.78
N ASN A 198 3.16 -14.99 -22.84
CA ASN A 198 4.05 -15.76 -23.69
C ASN A 198 4.71 -14.86 -24.74
N TYR A 199 5.77 -14.15 -24.33
CA TYR A 199 6.63 -13.44 -25.25
C TYR A 199 7.50 -14.43 -26.02
N SER A 200 7.69 -14.21 -27.33
CA SER A 200 8.78 -14.89 -28.05
C SER A 200 10.12 -14.44 -27.47
N ASN A 201 11.00 -15.38 -27.13
CA ASN A 201 12.34 -15.08 -26.61
C ASN A 201 13.22 -14.30 -27.61
N SER A 202 12.88 -14.34 -28.91
CA SER A 202 13.57 -13.58 -29.94
C SER A 202 13.04 -12.16 -30.12
N HIS A 203 11.88 -11.84 -29.51
CA HIS A 203 11.23 -10.54 -29.64
C HIS A 203 11.91 -9.53 -28.72
N THR A 204 12.58 -8.55 -29.32
CA THR A 204 13.36 -7.55 -28.59
C THR A 204 12.96 -6.13 -28.97
N ILE A 205 13.08 -5.24 -27.99
CA ILE A 205 12.82 -3.81 -28.12
C ILE A 205 14.09 -3.07 -27.72
N ARG A 206 14.59 -2.23 -28.63
CA ARG A 206 15.72 -1.34 -28.37
C ARG A 206 15.21 0.09 -28.22
N SER A 207 15.43 0.67 -27.06
CA SER A 207 14.99 2.02 -26.66
C SER A 207 15.89 2.58 -25.58
N CYS A 208 15.73 3.87 -25.27
CA CYS A 208 16.08 4.42 -23.98
C CYS A 208 14.96 4.10 -22.95
N TRP A 209 15.35 3.72 -21.74
CA TRP A 209 14.44 3.38 -20.62
C TRP A 209 14.65 4.27 -19.40
N ASP A 210 15.55 5.25 -19.51
CA ASP A 210 15.86 6.19 -18.44
C ASP A 210 14.86 7.36 -18.40
N ARG A 211 14.91 8.15 -17.33
CA ARG A 211 14.12 9.38 -17.20
C ARG A 211 14.54 10.47 -18.19
N VAL A 212 15.81 10.45 -18.62
CA VAL A 212 16.40 11.40 -19.56
C VAL A 212 16.97 10.60 -20.73
N CYS A 213 16.50 10.89 -21.94
CA CYS A 213 16.80 10.13 -23.14
C CYS A 213 17.30 11.04 -24.26
N ASP A 214 18.18 10.51 -25.11
CA ASP A 214 18.54 11.19 -26.34
C ASP A 214 17.47 10.97 -27.43
N PHE A 215 17.25 11.96 -28.30
CA PHE A 215 16.31 11.88 -29.42
C PHE A 215 16.72 10.84 -30.47
N LEU A 216 18.00 10.88 -30.83
CA LEU A 216 18.58 9.94 -31.77
C LEU A 216 18.92 8.65 -31.02
N PRO A 217 18.87 7.48 -31.68
CA PRO A 217 19.30 6.22 -31.10
C PRO A 217 20.83 6.22 -30.90
N SER A 218 21.30 6.94 -29.89
CA SER A 218 22.69 7.11 -29.47
C SER A 218 22.93 6.41 -28.12
N ASN A 219 23.83 6.97 -27.30
CA ASN A 219 24.14 6.49 -25.96
C ASN A 219 22.87 6.29 -25.12
N GLY A 220 22.80 5.20 -24.36
CA GLY A 220 21.66 4.88 -23.48
C GLY A 220 20.56 4.00 -24.10
N HIS A 221 20.57 3.78 -25.43
CA HIS A 221 19.66 2.80 -26.03
C HIS A 221 20.15 1.36 -25.78
N ILE A 222 19.37 0.59 -25.03
CA ILE A 222 19.65 -0.82 -24.76
C ILE A 222 18.55 -1.70 -25.35
N SER A 223 18.96 -2.89 -25.80
CA SER A 223 18.03 -3.91 -26.31
C SER A 223 17.61 -4.80 -25.15
N LEU A 224 16.30 -4.87 -24.93
CA LEU A 224 15.67 -5.74 -23.94
C LEU A 224 14.76 -6.75 -24.64
N THR A 225 14.54 -7.91 -24.03
CA THR A 225 13.42 -8.77 -24.46
C THR A 225 12.10 -8.02 -24.29
N ALA A 226 11.06 -8.31 -25.09
CA ALA A 226 9.77 -7.64 -24.98
C ALA A 226 9.20 -7.69 -23.55
N ARG A 227 9.41 -8.82 -22.89
CA ARG A 227 9.12 -9.03 -21.47
C ARG A 227 9.79 -7.99 -20.56
N GLN A 228 11.11 -7.84 -20.67
CA GLN A 228 11.88 -6.86 -19.90
C GLN A 228 11.52 -5.42 -20.29
N ALA A 229 11.18 -5.18 -21.55
CA ALA A 229 10.79 -3.87 -22.06
C ALA A 229 9.49 -3.38 -21.40
N VAL A 230 8.50 -4.26 -21.17
CA VAL A 230 7.27 -3.91 -20.43
C VAL A 230 7.59 -3.46 -19.01
N ALA A 231 8.41 -4.23 -18.28
CA ALA A 231 8.86 -3.86 -16.94
C ALA A 231 9.67 -2.55 -16.93
N ALA A 232 10.62 -2.41 -17.85
CA ALA A 232 11.44 -1.22 -17.97
C ALA A 232 10.60 0.03 -18.28
N ARG A 233 9.56 -0.09 -19.11
CA ARG A 233 8.62 1.00 -19.37
C ARG A 233 7.82 1.36 -18.13
N ALA A 234 7.27 0.39 -17.41
CA ALA A 234 6.55 0.62 -16.16
C ALA A 234 7.44 1.35 -15.13
N PHE A 235 8.71 0.95 -15.02
CA PHE A 235 9.69 1.62 -14.15
C PHE A 235 10.07 3.03 -14.63
N GLN A 236 10.20 3.24 -15.94
CA GLN A 236 10.43 4.57 -16.50
C GLN A 236 9.29 5.54 -16.14
N VAL A 237 8.03 5.08 -16.20
CA VAL A 237 6.87 5.86 -15.77
C VAL A 237 6.95 6.18 -14.27
N PHE A 238 7.42 5.24 -13.43
CA PHE A 238 7.70 5.52 -12.02
C PHE A 238 8.73 6.63 -11.82
N LEU A 239 9.84 6.61 -12.58
CA LEU A 239 10.91 7.63 -12.49
C LEU A 239 10.45 9.02 -12.94
N ILE A 240 9.61 9.10 -13.97
CA ILE A 240 9.03 10.35 -14.48
C ILE A 240 7.93 10.86 -13.52
N GLY A 241 7.14 9.93 -13.01
CA GLY A 241 5.99 10.14 -12.16
C GLY A 241 4.68 10.27 -12.94
N ALA A 242 3.58 9.95 -12.26
CA ALA A 242 2.24 10.08 -12.82
C ALA A 242 1.16 10.36 -11.76
N ASP A 243 0.07 10.97 -12.21
CA ASP A 243 -1.14 11.19 -11.43
C ASP A 243 -2.16 10.07 -11.66
N TYR A 244 -3.04 9.87 -10.69
CA TYR A 244 -4.10 8.88 -10.79
C TYR A 244 -5.38 9.48 -11.38
N THR A 245 -6.04 8.75 -12.28
CA THR A 245 -7.40 9.07 -12.76
C THR A 245 -8.32 7.87 -12.62
N ARG A 246 -9.60 8.13 -12.34
CA ARG A 246 -10.65 7.11 -12.25
C ARG A 246 -11.28 6.78 -13.60
N THR A 247 -11.04 7.61 -14.59
CA THR A 247 -11.57 7.44 -15.95
C THR A 247 -10.52 6.77 -16.84
N ALA A 248 -10.90 6.36 -18.05
CA ALA A 248 -9.97 5.85 -19.05
C ALA A 248 -9.15 6.96 -19.76
N LEU A 249 -9.24 8.21 -19.29
CA LEU A 249 -8.40 9.31 -19.76
C LEU A 249 -6.94 8.97 -19.48
N VAL A 250 -6.07 9.24 -20.45
CA VAL A 250 -4.65 8.93 -20.34
C VAL A 250 -3.81 10.11 -20.82
N VAL A 251 -2.82 10.47 -20.01
CA VAL A 251 -1.66 11.26 -20.43
C VAL A 251 -0.46 10.34 -20.32
N VAL A 252 0.19 10.05 -21.44
CA VAL A 252 1.33 9.16 -21.44
C VAL A 252 2.53 9.90 -20.84
N ALA A 253 3.21 9.28 -19.87
CA ALA A 253 4.42 9.82 -19.28
C ALA A 253 5.56 9.77 -20.30
N GLU A 254 6.23 10.90 -20.49
CA GLU A 254 7.31 11.03 -21.46
C GLU A 254 8.60 11.40 -20.74
N PRO A 255 9.73 10.73 -21.06
CA PRO A 255 11.01 11.13 -20.51
C PRO A 255 11.38 12.52 -21.01
N GLU A 256 12.30 13.15 -20.30
CA GLU A 256 13.01 14.30 -20.83
C GLU A 256 13.79 13.85 -22.07
N MET A 257 13.70 14.63 -23.15
CA MET A 257 14.41 14.33 -24.40
C MET A 257 15.47 15.37 -24.69
N THR A 258 16.70 14.93 -24.95
CA THR A 258 17.83 15.77 -25.32
C THR A 258 18.30 15.48 -26.74
N GLU A 259 18.55 16.50 -27.54
CA GLU A 259 19.19 16.34 -28.84
C GLU A 259 20.60 16.94 -28.79
N LYS A 260 21.60 16.08 -28.99
CA LYS A 260 22.98 16.50 -29.18
C LYS A 260 23.33 16.39 -30.65
N PRO A 261 24.01 17.39 -31.25
CA PRO A 261 24.65 18.56 -30.62
C PRO A 261 23.79 19.84 -30.57
N THR A 262 22.53 19.80 -31.02
CA THR A 262 21.68 20.99 -31.25
C THR A 262 21.22 21.71 -29.97
N SER A 263 21.53 21.18 -28.78
CA SER A 263 21.12 21.71 -27.47
C SER A 263 19.59 21.76 -27.27
N TYR A 264 18.82 21.11 -28.15
CA TYR A 264 17.38 21.02 -27.99
C TYR A 264 17.04 20.12 -26.80
N ARG A 265 16.14 20.59 -25.95
CA ARG A 265 15.67 19.88 -24.76
C ARG A 265 14.16 19.97 -24.68
N ARG A 266 13.49 18.82 -24.61
CA ARG A 266 12.08 18.72 -24.29
C ARG A 266 11.94 18.25 -22.84
N PRO A 267 11.24 18.99 -21.97
CA PRO A 267 11.03 18.55 -20.59
C PRO A 267 10.21 17.25 -20.55
N SER A 268 10.36 16.50 -19.47
CA SER A 268 9.54 15.31 -19.22
C SER A 268 8.07 15.69 -19.07
N VAL A 269 7.17 14.85 -19.60
CA VAL A 269 5.73 14.97 -19.40
C VAL A 269 5.32 13.99 -18.32
N ARG A 270 4.71 14.50 -17.25
CA ARG A 270 4.16 13.68 -16.19
C ARG A 270 2.94 12.91 -16.71
N GLY A 271 2.84 11.62 -16.38
CA GLY A 271 1.72 10.79 -16.82
C GLY A 271 0.42 11.04 -16.03
N MET A 272 -0.68 10.53 -16.57
CA MET A 272 -1.96 10.42 -15.88
C MET A 272 -2.60 9.09 -16.28
N TYR A 273 -2.83 8.21 -15.30
CA TYR A 273 -3.29 6.85 -15.58
C TYR A 273 -4.30 6.35 -14.55
N ARG A 274 -5.22 5.50 -15.02
CA ARG A 274 -5.82 4.43 -14.23
C ARG A 274 -4.91 3.20 -14.28
N CYS A 275 -5.00 2.29 -13.30
CA CYS A 275 -4.13 1.11 -13.21
C CYS A 275 -4.07 0.26 -14.49
N ASP A 276 -5.17 0.13 -15.22
CA ASP A 276 -5.22 -0.58 -16.50
C ASP A 276 -4.59 0.21 -17.66
N THR A 277 -4.87 1.51 -17.79
CA THR A 277 -4.25 2.36 -18.81
C THR A 277 -2.73 2.47 -18.64
N PHE A 278 -2.24 2.37 -17.40
CA PHE A 278 -0.82 2.25 -17.08
C PHE A 278 -0.22 0.95 -17.62
N VAL A 279 -0.88 -0.20 -17.37
CA VAL A 279 -0.45 -1.49 -17.92
C VAL A 279 -0.51 -1.46 -19.46
N ILE A 280 -1.55 -0.86 -20.07
CA ILE A 280 -1.64 -0.68 -21.52
C ILE A 280 -0.42 0.09 -22.06
N ASP A 281 -0.03 1.20 -21.42
CA ASP A 281 1.15 1.97 -21.82
C ASP A 281 2.44 1.14 -21.74
N ALA A 282 2.59 0.35 -20.69
CA ALA A 282 3.72 -0.58 -20.56
C ALA A 282 3.76 -1.59 -21.73
N PHE A 283 2.62 -2.20 -22.08
CA PHE A 283 2.53 -3.17 -23.19
C PHE A 283 2.71 -2.55 -24.57
N LYS A 284 2.25 -1.31 -24.78
CA LYS A 284 2.43 -0.57 -26.05
C LYS A 284 3.90 -0.45 -26.45
N THR A 285 4.82 -0.49 -25.49
CA THR A 285 6.27 -0.45 -25.77
C THR A 285 6.78 -1.66 -26.54
N THR A 286 6.04 -2.77 -26.53
CA THR A 286 6.39 -3.99 -27.27
C THR A 286 5.99 -3.92 -28.74
N THR A 287 5.67 -2.73 -29.25
CA THR A 287 5.25 -2.49 -30.63
C THR A 287 5.74 -1.12 -31.10
N LEU A 288 5.70 -0.89 -32.41
CA LEU A 288 5.99 0.42 -33.01
C LEU A 288 4.76 1.31 -33.20
N LEU A 289 3.59 0.95 -32.65
CA LEU A 289 2.31 1.63 -32.87
C LEU A 289 2.34 3.13 -32.55
N ASN A 290 3.22 3.56 -31.65
CA ASN A 290 3.35 4.95 -31.19
C ASN A 290 4.72 5.56 -31.49
N ASN A 291 5.49 5.01 -32.42
CA ASN A 291 6.82 5.56 -32.74
C ASN A 291 6.79 7.02 -33.24
N ASN A 292 5.64 7.49 -33.71
CA ASN A 292 5.47 8.85 -34.23
C ASN A 292 5.03 9.86 -33.16
N VAL A 293 4.84 9.43 -31.91
CA VAL A 293 4.23 10.22 -30.84
C VAL A 293 5.10 10.11 -29.59
N TYR A 294 6.03 11.06 -29.48
CA TYR A 294 6.64 11.53 -28.22
C TYR A 294 7.38 10.54 -27.29
N HIS A 295 7.85 9.39 -27.78
CA HIS A 295 8.77 8.50 -27.06
C HIS A 295 10.21 8.55 -27.61
N PRO A 296 11.24 8.11 -26.85
CA PRO A 296 12.53 7.80 -27.46
C PRO A 296 12.32 6.81 -28.61
N ILE A 297 13.02 7.02 -29.72
CA ILE A 297 12.86 6.20 -30.91
C ILE A 297 13.10 4.73 -30.56
N ARG A 298 12.12 3.88 -30.85
CA ARG A 298 12.21 2.44 -30.62
C ARG A 298 12.46 1.71 -31.92
N SER A 299 13.24 0.64 -31.82
CA SER A 299 13.28 -0.41 -32.85
C SER A 299 12.82 -1.72 -32.23
N GLU A 300 12.11 -2.50 -33.04
CA GLU A 300 11.54 -3.80 -32.68
C GLU A 300 12.14 -4.85 -33.61
N ALA A 301 12.52 -6.00 -33.06
CA ALA A 301 13.03 -7.13 -33.82
C ALA A 301 12.26 -8.41 -33.48
N ASN A 302 11.93 -9.19 -34.51
CA ASN A 302 11.27 -10.49 -34.42
C ASN A 302 9.97 -10.54 -33.58
N PRO A 303 9.00 -9.62 -33.78
CA PRO A 303 7.72 -9.74 -33.12
C PRO A 303 7.00 -11.03 -33.54
N PRO A 304 6.27 -11.70 -32.64
CA PRO A 304 5.40 -12.80 -33.02
C PRO A 304 4.40 -12.37 -34.10
N SER A 305 3.97 -13.31 -34.95
CA SER A 305 2.95 -13.02 -35.96
C SER A 305 1.67 -12.48 -35.32
N GLY A 306 1.15 -11.38 -35.86
CA GLY A 306 -0.05 -10.71 -35.37
C GLY A 306 0.12 -9.98 -34.01
N TRP A 307 1.33 -9.89 -33.46
CA TRP A 307 1.58 -9.27 -32.16
C TRP A 307 1.05 -7.84 -32.07
N SER A 308 1.40 -6.98 -33.02
CA SER A 308 0.94 -5.58 -33.03
C SER A 308 -0.59 -5.47 -33.10
N SER A 309 -1.27 -6.38 -33.81
CA SER A 309 -2.72 -6.43 -33.86
C SER A 309 -3.33 -6.85 -32.51
N LYS A 310 -2.75 -7.87 -31.85
CA LYS A 310 -3.17 -8.29 -30.50
C LYS A 310 -3.02 -7.14 -29.49
N ILE A 311 -1.87 -6.45 -29.49
CA ILE A 311 -1.64 -5.29 -28.61
C ILE A 311 -2.60 -4.14 -28.96
N SER A 312 -2.86 -3.89 -30.24
CA SER A 312 -3.81 -2.85 -30.68
C SER A 312 -5.22 -3.09 -30.14
N ALA A 313 -5.66 -4.35 -30.05
CA ALA A 313 -7.01 -4.72 -29.64
C ALA A 313 -7.38 -4.20 -28.23
N PHE A 314 -6.43 -4.17 -27.29
CA PHE A 314 -6.64 -3.63 -25.95
C PHE A 314 -5.95 -2.28 -25.71
N SER A 315 -5.25 -1.75 -26.72
CA SER A 315 -4.60 -0.43 -26.66
C SER A 315 -5.57 0.74 -26.82
N ASN A 316 -6.77 0.47 -27.33
CA ASN A 316 -7.86 1.45 -27.37
C ASN A 316 -8.53 1.50 -25.98
N SER A 317 -8.09 2.43 -25.13
CA SER A 317 -8.56 2.52 -23.74
C SER A 317 -10.08 2.74 -23.61
N ALA A 318 -10.73 3.29 -24.64
CA ALA A 318 -12.18 3.43 -24.68
C ALA A 318 -12.92 2.08 -24.78
N ALA A 319 -12.25 1.02 -25.23
CA ALA A 319 -12.80 -0.33 -25.34
C ALA A 319 -12.62 -1.18 -24.07
N ILE A 320 -11.85 -0.69 -23.09
CA ILE A 320 -11.55 -1.41 -21.85
C ILE A 320 -12.39 -0.81 -20.71
N PRO A 321 -13.51 -1.45 -20.31
CA PRO A 321 -14.40 -0.88 -19.31
C PRO A 321 -13.75 -0.83 -17.93
N ASN A 322 -12.92 -1.83 -17.59
CA ASN A 322 -12.32 -1.98 -16.28
C ASN A 322 -11.02 -2.83 -16.32
N PRO A 323 -10.23 -2.82 -15.23
CA PRO A 323 -9.01 -3.60 -15.12
C PRO A 323 -9.20 -5.12 -15.32
N ARG A 324 -10.31 -5.69 -14.85
CA ARG A 324 -10.63 -7.11 -15.06
C ARG A 324 -10.70 -7.48 -16.54
N ALA A 325 -11.37 -6.66 -17.35
CA ALA A 325 -11.46 -6.89 -18.80
C ALA A 325 -10.08 -6.87 -19.47
N LEU A 326 -9.20 -5.96 -19.07
CA LEU A 326 -7.83 -5.94 -19.59
C LEU A 326 -7.04 -7.18 -19.16
N TYR A 327 -7.15 -7.57 -17.89
CA TYR A 327 -6.52 -8.78 -17.36
C TYR A 327 -6.93 -10.01 -18.19
N ASP A 328 -8.22 -10.19 -18.45
CA ASP A 328 -8.71 -11.32 -19.24
C ASP A 328 -8.22 -11.27 -20.70
N LEU A 329 -8.05 -10.09 -21.29
CA LEU A 329 -7.46 -9.93 -22.64
C LEU A 329 -5.97 -10.29 -22.67
N ILE A 330 -5.18 -9.81 -21.70
CA ILE A 330 -3.74 -10.08 -21.61
C ILE A 330 -3.50 -11.57 -21.36
N ARG A 331 -4.38 -12.24 -20.61
CA ARG A 331 -4.31 -13.69 -20.35
C ARG A 331 -4.37 -14.54 -21.63
N ASN A 332 -4.94 -14.00 -22.71
CA ASN A 332 -5.10 -14.69 -23.98
C ASN A 332 -3.99 -14.37 -25.01
N LEU A 333 -2.92 -13.67 -24.61
CA LEU A 333 -1.80 -13.31 -25.48
C LEU A 333 -0.87 -14.47 -25.81
#